data_AF-A0A5C5X1U6-F1
#
_entry.id   AF-A0A5C5X1U6-F1
#
_cell.length_a   1.000
_cell.length_b   1.000
_cell.length_c   1.000
_cell.angle_alpha   90.00
_cell.angle_beta   90.00
_cell.angle_gamma   90.00
#
_symmetry.space_group_name_H-M   'P 1'
#
loop_
_entity.id
_entity.type
_entity.pdbx_description
1 polymer ?
#
loop_
_entity_poly.entity_id
_entity_poly.type
_entity_poly.pdbx_seq_one_letter_code
_entity_poly.pdbx_strand_id
1 'polypeptide(L)'
;MQATKLLKQACEVFSDDRDLLWEYEEAQLARSIQQLTEVREMSSKAKNAAFDQDLERCTTDWANCRVKVCRARLERDDTLQHLRLVLGEALYDLERPAEAIEAIEPLHENETHSSTAAYWTGKCHLALGSDIEAMHWFRLASLRRSVPTPPRVRVAALKMLVDLADRHGVTATHEFYQSTLASALESAKSHHT
;
A
#
# COMPACT_ATOMS: atom_id res chain seq x y z
N MET A 1 15.64 -17.58 14.07
CA MET A 1 16.62 -17.81 12.98
C MET A 1 16.72 -19.26 12.50
N GLN A 2 16.51 -20.27 13.35
CA GLN A 2 16.58 -21.68 12.93
C GLN A 2 15.35 -22.14 12.12
N ALA A 3 14.13 -21.67 12.45
CA ALA A 3 12.89 -22.09 11.79
C ALA A 3 12.83 -21.77 10.27
N THR A 4 13.07 -20.52 9.85
CA THR A 4 13.06 -20.15 8.41
C THR A 4 14.12 -20.90 7.59
N LYS A 5 15.29 -21.19 8.20
CA LYS A 5 16.34 -21.98 7.53
C LYS A 5 15.90 -23.43 7.34
N LEU A 6 15.26 -24.02 8.35
CA LEU A 6 14.70 -25.37 8.28
C LEU A 6 13.59 -25.45 7.22
N LEU A 7 12.66 -24.49 7.21
CA LEU A 7 11.59 -24.41 6.20
C LEU A 7 12.16 -24.28 4.78
N LYS A 8 13.22 -23.49 4.59
CA LYS A 8 13.92 -23.39 3.30
C LYS A 8 14.46 -24.74 2.85
N GLN A 9 15.19 -25.44 3.73
CA GLN A 9 15.74 -26.76 3.42
C GLN A 9 14.64 -27.79 3.14
N ALA A 10 13.53 -27.72 3.89
CA ALA A 10 12.39 -28.58 3.66
C ALA A 10 11.76 -28.31 2.28
N CYS A 11 11.62 -27.05 1.84
CA CYS A 11 11.15 -26.71 0.49
C CYS A 11 12.08 -27.22 -0.62
N GLU A 12 13.40 -27.30 -0.35
CA GLU A 12 14.38 -27.86 -1.30
C GLU A 12 14.21 -29.38 -1.47
N VAL A 13 13.76 -30.08 -0.41
CA VAL A 13 13.54 -31.53 -0.42
C VAL A 13 12.13 -31.88 -0.91
N PHE A 14 11.12 -31.09 -0.55
CA PHE A 14 9.71 -31.28 -0.87
C PHE A 14 9.20 -30.13 -1.75
N SER A 15 9.71 -30.06 -2.99
CA SER A 15 9.45 -28.92 -3.91
C SER A 15 7.99 -28.73 -4.30
N ASP A 16 7.19 -29.79 -4.23
CA ASP A 16 5.79 -29.78 -4.67
C ASP A 16 4.80 -29.54 -3.53
N ASP A 17 5.28 -29.45 -2.29
CA ASP A 17 4.47 -29.20 -1.11
C ASP A 17 4.10 -27.71 -1.00
N ARG A 18 2.87 -27.39 -1.40
CA ARG A 18 2.35 -26.02 -1.41
C ARG A 18 2.14 -25.44 -0.01
N ASP A 19 1.78 -26.27 0.96
CA ASP A 19 1.55 -25.83 2.34
C ASP A 19 2.88 -25.48 2.99
N LEU A 20 3.91 -26.31 2.76
CA LEU A 20 5.26 -26.04 3.22
C LEU A 20 5.84 -24.75 2.59
N LEU A 21 5.62 -24.55 1.28
CA LEU A 21 6.02 -23.32 0.60
C LEU A 21 5.30 -22.10 1.18
N TRP A 22 4.00 -22.21 1.47
CA TRP A 22 3.23 -21.15 2.10
C TRP A 22 3.81 -20.76 3.46
N GLU A 23 4.06 -21.74 4.33
CA GLU A 23 4.67 -21.51 5.65
C GLU A 23 6.06 -20.88 5.56
N TYR A 24 6.84 -21.27 4.55
CA TYR A 24 8.13 -20.64 4.30
C TYR A 24 8.00 -19.17 3.91
N GLU A 25 7.08 -18.85 3.00
CA GLU A 25 6.80 -17.46 2.57
C GLU A 25 6.27 -16.61 3.73
N GLU A 26 5.37 -17.14 4.56
CA GLU A 26 4.89 -16.48 5.78
C GLU A 26 6.04 -16.23 6.78
N ALA A 27 6.92 -17.20 6.98
CA ALA A 27 8.09 -17.04 7.84
C ALA A 27 9.06 -15.98 7.32
N GLN A 28 9.18 -15.80 5.99
CA GLN A 28 9.96 -14.72 5.39
C GLN A 28 9.33 -13.35 5.66
N LEU A 29 8.02 -13.21 5.42
CA LEU A 29 7.29 -11.97 5.67
C LEU A 29 7.36 -11.58 7.15
N ALA A 30 7.04 -12.51 8.05
CA ALA A 30 7.06 -12.30 9.49
C ALA A 30 8.44 -11.86 10.00
N ARG A 31 9.51 -12.47 9.46
CA ARG A 31 10.87 -12.07 9.84
C ARG A 31 11.21 -10.66 9.37
N SER A 32 10.89 -10.34 8.13
CA SER A 32 11.22 -9.05 7.54
C SER A 32 10.49 -7.89 8.22
N ILE A 33 9.19 -8.03 8.51
CA ILE A 33 8.42 -7.00 9.23
C ILE A 33 8.86 -6.86 10.69
N GLN A 34 9.26 -7.96 11.35
CA GLN A 34 9.81 -7.90 12.70
C GLN A 34 11.09 -7.05 12.72
N GLN A 35 12.02 -7.29 11.79
CA GLN A 35 13.27 -6.53 11.71
C GLN A 35 13.03 -5.05 11.45
N LEU A 36 12.10 -4.71 10.54
CA LEU A 36 11.71 -3.33 10.29
C LEU A 36 11.16 -2.65 11.56
N THR A 37 10.32 -3.38 12.31
CA THR A 37 9.72 -2.85 13.54
C THR A 37 10.79 -2.58 14.61
N GLU A 38 11.68 -3.54 14.86
CA GLU A 38 12.79 -3.41 15.81
C GLU A 38 13.69 -2.21 15.48
N VAL A 39 14.09 -2.05 14.21
CA VAL A 39 14.96 -0.95 13.78
C VAL A 39 14.24 0.39 13.83
N ARG A 40 12.95 0.45 13.46
CA ARG A 40 12.14 1.67 13.55
C ARG A 40 12.04 2.17 14.99
N GLU A 41 11.83 1.27 15.96
CA GLU A 41 11.83 1.64 17.37
C GLU A 41 13.19 2.19 17.82
N MET A 42 14.29 1.60 17.37
CA MET A 42 15.64 2.06 17.71
C MET A 42 15.97 3.43 17.09
N SER A 43 15.69 3.64 15.80
CA SER A 43 15.87 4.94 15.12
C SER A 43 15.06 6.05 15.80
N SER A 44 13.80 5.78 16.17
CA SER A 44 12.93 6.75 16.85
C SER A 44 13.49 7.25 18.19
N LYS A 45 14.26 6.41 18.90
CA LYS A 45 14.87 6.71 20.19
C LYS A 45 16.24 7.38 20.05
N ALA A 46 17.01 7.02 19.01
CA ALA A 46 18.44 7.28 18.97
C ALA A 46 18.89 8.47 18.10
N LYS A 47 18.06 9.05 17.23
CA LYS A 47 18.40 10.20 16.35
C LYS A 47 19.84 10.14 15.79
N ASN A 48 20.25 8.99 15.26
CA ASN A 48 21.60 8.72 14.78
C ASN A 48 21.53 8.19 13.35
N ALA A 49 22.36 8.77 12.48
CA ALA A 49 22.42 8.48 11.04
C ALA A 49 22.63 6.99 10.70
N ALA A 50 23.35 6.24 11.55
CA ALA A 50 23.52 4.79 11.34
C ALA A 50 22.18 4.04 11.45
N PHE A 51 21.32 4.43 12.40
CA PHE A 51 19.99 3.84 12.54
C PHE A 51 19.04 4.27 11.42
N ASP A 52 19.23 5.46 10.84
CA ASP A 52 18.45 5.92 9.69
C ASP A 52 18.81 5.10 8.44
N GLN A 53 20.10 4.84 8.21
CA GLN A 53 20.54 3.96 7.12
C GLN A 53 20.04 2.51 7.31
N ASP A 54 20.09 1.98 8.53
CA ASP A 54 19.55 0.65 8.82
C ASP A 54 18.02 0.62 8.64
N LEU A 55 17.31 1.70 8.98
CA LEU A 55 15.87 1.82 8.79
C LEU A 55 15.49 1.83 7.30
N GLU A 56 16.24 2.58 6.48
CA GLU A 56 16.08 2.58 5.03
C GLU A 56 16.29 1.18 4.46
N ARG A 57 17.40 0.52 4.82
CA ARG A 57 17.68 -0.87 4.39
C ARG A 57 16.54 -1.82 4.76
N CYS A 58 16.10 -1.81 6.02
CA CYS A 58 15.02 -2.69 6.47
C CYS A 58 13.67 -2.38 5.80
N THR A 59 13.43 -1.12 5.43
CA THR A 59 12.23 -0.71 4.67
C THR A 59 12.27 -1.30 3.26
N THR A 60 13.42 -1.17 2.58
CA THR A 60 13.64 -1.77 1.26
C THR A 60 13.55 -3.30 1.29
N ASP A 61 14.14 -3.96 2.29
CA ASP A 61 14.07 -5.41 2.47
C ASP A 61 12.62 -5.90 2.63
N TRP A 62 11.82 -5.18 3.43
CA TRP A 62 10.40 -5.48 3.62
C TRP A 62 9.58 -5.34 2.34
N ALA A 63 9.81 -4.26 1.59
CA ALA A 63 9.13 -4.05 0.33
C ALA A 63 9.52 -5.12 -0.71
N ASN A 64 10.81 -5.44 -0.84
CA ASN A 64 11.28 -6.53 -1.71
C ASN A 64 10.69 -7.89 -1.33
N CYS A 65 10.61 -8.20 -0.03
CA CYS A 65 10.00 -9.44 0.45
C CYS A 65 8.52 -9.55 0.04
N ARG A 66 7.75 -8.47 0.23
CA ARG A 66 6.35 -8.40 -0.20
C ARG A 66 6.21 -8.57 -1.71
N VAL A 67 7.02 -7.88 -2.52
CA VAL A 67 6.97 -8.01 -3.99
C VAL A 67 7.22 -9.45 -4.42
N LYS A 68 8.26 -10.08 -3.89
CA LYS A 68 8.61 -11.47 -4.22
C LYS A 68 7.46 -12.42 -3.89
N VAL A 69 6.95 -12.39 -2.66
CA VAL A 69 5.90 -13.32 -2.21
C VAL A 69 4.59 -13.08 -2.95
N CYS A 70 4.16 -11.81 -3.10
CA CYS A 70 2.91 -11.51 -3.79
C CYS A 70 2.94 -11.93 -5.26
N ARG A 71 4.04 -11.66 -5.98
CA ARG A 71 4.19 -12.12 -7.38
C ARG A 71 4.13 -13.64 -7.48
N ALA A 72 4.88 -14.35 -6.64
CA ALA A 72 4.89 -15.81 -6.66
C ALA A 72 3.52 -16.42 -6.33
N ARG A 73 2.78 -15.83 -5.37
CA ARG A 73 1.41 -16.25 -5.04
C ARG A 73 0.43 -15.98 -6.16
N LEU A 74 0.46 -14.79 -6.76
CA LEU A 74 -0.41 -14.41 -7.88
C LEU A 74 -0.13 -15.21 -9.15
N GLU A 75 1.12 -15.63 -9.38
CA GLU A 75 1.48 -16.53 -10.49
C GLU A 75 0.89 -17.94 -10.30
N ARG A 76 0.79 -18.40 -9.05
CA ARG A 76 0.18 -19.70 -8.72
C ARG A 76 -1.34 -19.66 -8.66
N ASP A 77 -1.91 -18.53 -8.24
CA ASP A 77 -3.34 -18.32 -8.09
C ASP A 77 -3.69 -16.83 -8.29
N ASP A 78 -4.22 -16.50 -9.47
CA ASP A 78 -4.58 -15.13 -9.86
C ASP A 78 -5.90 -14.65 -9.22
N THR A 79 -6.64 -15.54 -8.54
CA THR A 79 -7.87 -15.21 -7.83
C THR A 79 -7.62 -14.50 -6.51
N LEU A 80 -6.37 -14.49 -6.03
CA LEU A 80 -5.91 -13.79 -4.82
C LEU A 80 -5.80 -12.26 -5.03
N GLN A 81 -6.87 -11.64 -5.52
CA GLN A 81 -6.95 -10.23 -5.93
C GLN A 81 -6.48 -9.25 -4.82
N HIS A 82 -6.72 -9.57 -3.55
CA HIS A 82 -6.25 -8.76 -2.41
C HIS A 82 -4.71 -8.59 -2.39
N LEU A 83 -3.95 -9.55 -2.91
CA LEU A 83 -2.49 -9.47 -3.01
C LEU A 83 -2.01 -8.42 -4.02
N ARG A 84 -2.85 -8.03 -4.99
CA ARG A 84 -2.52 -6.96 -5.95
C ARG A 84 -2.40 -5.60 -5.26
N LEU A 85 -3.21 -5.33 -4.23
CA LEU A 85 -3.04 -4.13 -3.41
C LEU A 85 -1.69 -4.16 -2.68
N VAL A 86 -1.38 -5.26 -2.00
CA VAL A 86 -0.13 -5.42 -1.25
C VAL A 86 1.10 -5.31 -2.17
N LEU A 87 1.01 -5.89 -3.37
CA LEU A 87 2.04 -5.78 -4.39
C LEU A 87 2.24 -4.33 -4.86
N GLY A 88 1.16 -3.63 -5.18
CA GLY A 88 1.21 -2.23 -5.61
C GLY A 88 1.78 -1.30 -4.55
N GLU A 89 1.39 -1.50 -3.28
CA GLU A 89 1.97 -0.78 -2.14
C GLU A 89 3.48 -1.01 -2.03
N ALA A 90 3.90 -2.27 -2.11
CA ALA A 90 5.32 -2.62 -2.02
C ALA A 90 6.13 -2.08 -3.20
N LEU A 91 5.56 -2.02 -4.40
CA LEU A 91 6.20 -1.42 -5.57
C LEU A 91 6.29 0.11 -5.45
N TYR A 92 5.27 0.76 -4.90
CA TYR A 92 5.32 2.19 -4.59
C TYR A 92 6.40 2.50 -3.55
N ASP A 93 6.51 1.69 -2.48
CA ASP A 93 7.54 1.83 -1.45
C ASP A 93 8.98 1.63 -2.00
N LEU A 94 9.12 0.94 -3.13
CA LEU A 94 10.39 0.76 -3.86
C LEU A 94 10.63 1.83 -4.94
N GLU A 95 9.83 2.90 -4.95
CA GLU A 95 9.91 3.97 -5.96
C GLU A 95 9.70 3.46 -7.39
N ARG A 96 8.85 2.44 -7.57
CA ARG A 96 8.48 1.85 -8.87
C ARG A 96 7.00 2.10 -9.20
N PRO A 97 6.57 3.38 -9.32
CA PRO A 97 5.14 3.72 -9.45
C PRO A 97 4.50 3.19 -10.74
N ALA A 98 5.23 3.06 -11.85
CA ALA A 98 4.68 2.52 -13.10
C ALA A 98 4.27 1.04 -12.93
N GLU A 99 5.15 0.21 -12.37
CA GLU A 99 4.84 -1.20 -12.09
C GLU A 99 3.76 -1.35 -11.01
N ALA A 100 3.70 -0.41 -10.05
CA ALA A 100 2.64 -0.40 -9.05
C ALA A 100 1.26 -0.20 -9.69
N ILE A 101 1.15 0.72 -10.67
CA ILE A 101 -0.08 0.95 -11.43
C ILE A 101 -0.49 -0.32 -12.17
N GLU A 102 0.44 -0.94 -12.91
CA GLU A 102 0.18 -2.20 -13.64
C GLU A 102 -0.31 -3.33 -12.71
N ALA A 103 0.28 -3.46 -11.52
CA ALA A 103 -0.13 -4.47 -10.55
C ALA A 103 -1.55 -4.24 -10.01
N ILE A 104 -1.94 -2.97 -9.81
CA ILE A 104 -3.21 -2.55 -9.20
C ILE A 104 -4.35 -2.46 -10.21
N GLU A 105 -4.06 -2.18 -11.49
CA GLU A 105 -5.05 -1.95 -12.55
C GLU A 105 -6.24 -2.95 -12.54
N PRO A 106 -6.04 -4.27 -12.39
CA PRO A 106 -7.16 -5.22 -12.37
C PRO A 106 -8.18 -4.99 -11.24
N LEU A 107 -7.82 -4.23 -10.21
CA LEU A 107 -8.68 -3.95 -9.07
C LEU A 107 -9.60 -2.73 -9.28
N HIS A 108 -9.42 -1.92 -10.33
CA HIS A 108 -10.25 -0.74 -10.55
C HIS A 108 -11.74 -1.06 -10.78
N GLU A 109 -12.00 -2.26 -11.30
CA GLU A 109 -13.36 -2.80 -11.51
C GLU A 109 -13.81 -3.76 -10.38
N ASN A 110 -12.95 -4.01 -9.38
CA ASN A 110 -13.31 -4.85 -8.24
C ASN A 110 -14.08 -4.03 -7.20
N GLU A 111 -15.35 -4.35 -6.95
CA GLU A 111 -16.21 -3.57 -6.04
C GLU A 111 -15.60 -3.42 -4.62
N THR A 112 -14.92 -4.45 -4.12
CA THR A 112 -14.31 -4.45 -2.78
C THR A 112 -13.04 -3.61 -2.72
N HIS A 113 -12.25 -3.59 -3.79
CA HIS A 113 -10.89 -3.02 -3.77
C HIS A 113 -10.73 -1.73 -4.60
N SER A 114 -11.69 -1.40 -5.46
CA SER A 114 -11.60 -0.30 -6.45
C SER A 114 -11.27 1.06 -5.84
N SER A 115 -11.84 1.40 -4.68
CA SER A 115 -11.55 2.67 -4.02
C SER A 115 -10.12 2.75 -3.48
N THR A 116 -9.63 1.68 -2.85
CA THR A 116 -8.25 1.57 -2.37
C THR A 116 -7.25 1.51 -3.53
N ALA A 117 -7.60 0.78 -4.59
CA ALA A 117 -6.83 0.70 -5.82
C ALA A 117 -6.68 2.08 -6.48
N ALA A 118 -7.79 2.83 -6.58
CA ALA A 118 -7.77 4.21 -7.09
C ALA A 118 -6.89 5.12 -6.22
N TYR A 119 -6.95 5.00 -4.88
CA TYR A 119 -6.09 5.79 -4.00
C TYR A 119 -4.60 5.55 -4.28
N TRP A 120 -4.18 4.28 -4.36
CA TRP A 120 -2.78 3.95 -4.65
C TRP A 120 -2.35 4.33 -6.06
N THR A 121 -3.24 4.21 -7.04
CA THR A 121 -2.99 4.68 -8.41
C THR A 121 -2.76 6.19 -8.42
N GLY A 122 -3.56 6.96 -7.67
CA GLY A 122 -3.35 8.40 -7.50
C GLY A 122 -2.02 8.74 -6.84
N LYS A 123 -1.61 7.99 -5.82
CA LYS A 123 -0.28 8.11 -5.19
C LYS A 123 0.85 7.87 -6.21
N CYS A 124 0.72 6.85 -7.06
CA CYS A 124 1.71 6.56 -8.10
C CYS A 124 1.80 7.69 -9.14
N HIS A 125 0.67 8.25 -9.58
CA HIS A 125 0.67 9.40 -10.49
C HIS A 125 1.34 10.64 -9.87
N LEU A 126 1.17 10.89 -8.57
CA LEU A 126 1.93 11.96 -7.90
C LEU A 126 3.44 11.72 -7.92
N ALA A 127 3.87 10.48 -7.64
CA ALA A 127 5.30 10.12 -7.71
C ALA A 127 5.86 10.29 -9.14
N LEU A 128 5.02 10.15 -10.16
CA LEU A 128 5.35 10.39 -11.56
C LEU A 128 5.26 11.88 -11.98
N GLY A 129 4.84 12.78 -11.07
CA GLY A 129 4.66 14.20 -11.38
C GLY A 129 3.37 14.54 -12.15
N SER A 130 2.44 13.60 -12.26
CA SER A 130 1.18 13.71 -12.99
C SER A 130 0.04 14.14 -12.05
N ASP A 131 0.06 15.40 -11.62
CA ASP A 131 -0.89 15.93 -10.62
C ASP A 131 -2.37 15.84 -11.08
N ILE A 132 -2.66 16.09 -12.36
CA ILE A 132 -4.03 16.08 -12.89
C ILE A 132 -4.61 14.66 -12.89
N GLU A 133 -3.81 13.68 -13.32
CA GLU A 133 -4.14 12.26 -13.27
C GLU A 133 -4.31 11.80 -11.82
N ALA A 134 -3.43 12.24 -10.91
CA ALA A 134 -3.56 11.95 -9.49
C ALA A 134 -4.89 12.48 -8.92
N MET A 135 -5.26 13.73 -9.23
CA MET A 135 -6.55 14.28 -8.82
C MET A 135 -7.73 13.46 -9.35
N HIS A 136 -7.68 13.00 -10.60
CA HIS A 136 -8.71 12.10 -11.15
C HIS A 136 -8.87 10.85 -10.30
N TRP A 137 -7.77 10.15 -9.99
CA TRP A 137 -7.79 8.93 -9.21
C TRP A 137 -8.23 9.15 -7.75
N PHE A 138 -7.81 10.23 -7.10
CA PHE A 138 -8.27 10.52 -5.74
C PHE A 138 -9.77 10.86 -5.69
N ARG A 139 -10.35 11.44 -6.74
CA ARG A 139 -11.81 11.61 -6.84
C ARG A 139 -12.50 10.26 -6.93
N LEU A 140 -12.00 9.33 -7.75
CA LEU A 140 -12.53 7.97 -7.82
C LEU A 140 -12.45 7.25 -6.46
N ALA A 141 -11.37 7.48 -5.73
CA ALA A 141 -11.15 6.90 -4.41
C ALA A 141 -12.00 7.49 -3.28
N SER A 142 -12.71 8.62 -3.46
CA SER A 142 -13.37 9.32 -2.34
C SER A 142 -14.75 9.91 -2.61
N LEU A 143 -15.08 10.16 -3.88
CA LEU A 143 -16.30 10.84 -4.29
C LEU A 143 -17.24 9.94 -5.10
N ARG A 144 -16.84 8.70 -5.41
CA ARG A 144 -17.70 7.70 -6.06
C ARG A 144 -18.89 7.39 -5.16
N ARG A 145 -20.10 7.68 -5.65
CA ARG A 145 -21.35 7.41 -4.92
C ARG A 145 -21.77 5.94 -4.98
N SER A 146 -21.40 5.23 -6.05
CA SER A 146 -21.84 3.87 -6.33
C SER A 146 -21.08 2.80 -5.55
N VAL A 147 -19.90 3.12 -5.01
CA VAL A 147 -19.04 2.16 -4.30
C VAL A 147 -18.75 2.67 -2.89
N PRO A 148 -19.16 1.93 -1.83
CA PRO A 148 -18.79 2.27 -0.47
C PRO A 148 -17.27 2.34 -0.32
N THR A 149 -16.77 3.55 -0.04
CA THR A 149 -15.34 3.77 0.19
C THR A 149 -15.01 3.59 1.67
N PRO A 150 -13.99 2.79 2.04
CA PRO A 150 -13.53 2.69 3.41
C PRO A 150 -13.23 4.09 4.00
N PRO A 151 -13.75 4.46 5.18
CA PRO A 151 -13.63 5.82 5.71
C PRO A 151 -12.20 6.36 5.75
N ARG A 152 -11.23 5.49 6.07
CA ARG A 152 -9.80 5.85 6.10
C ARG A 152 -9.27 6.22 4.70
N VAL A 153 -9.63 5.45 3.68
CA VAL A 153 -9.23 5.71 2.28
C VAL A 153 -9.88 7.00 1.79
N ARG A 154 -11.18 7.18 2.07
CA ARG A 154 -11.92 8.40 1.71
C ARG A 154 -11.26 9.65 2.27
N VAL A 155 -10.95 9.65 3.57
CA VAL A 155 -10.30 10.78 4.25
C VAL A 155 -8.90 11.02 3.70
N ALA A 156 -8.11 9.96 3.48
CA ALA A 156 -6.76 10.09 2.93
C ALA A 156 -6.78 10.71 1.53
N ALA A 157 -7.63 10.21 0.63
CA ALA A 157 -7.78 10.74 -0.73
C ALA A 157 -8.28 12.19 -0.75
N LEU A 158 -9.25 12.55 0.11
CA LEU A 158 -9.75 13.93 0.22
C LEU A 158 -8.66 14.90 0.68
N LYS A 159 -7.78 14.49 1.61
CA LYS A 159 -6.63 15.32 2.01
C LYS A 159 -5.69 15.60 0.83
N MET A 160 -5.42 14.59 0.00
CA MET A 160 -4.60 14.76 -1.21
C MET A 160 -5.27 15.71 -2.21
N LEU A 161 -6.60 15.61 -2.37
CA LEU A 161 -7.36 16.50 -3.25
C LEU A 161 -7.35 17.96 -2.79
N VAL A 162 -7.49 18.20 -1.49
CA VAL A 162 -7.38 19.56 -0.91
C VAL A 162 -6.01 20.15 -1.24
N ASP A 163 -4.93 19.42 -0.92
CA ASP A 163 -3.56 19.87 -1.18
C ASP A 163 -3.32 20.16 -2.68
N LEU A 164 -3.75 19.27 -3.57
CA LEU A 164 -3.63 19.47 -5.01
C LEU A 164 -4.45 20.66 -5.52
N ALA A 165 -5.69 20.82 -5.05
CA ALA A 165 -6.53 21.93 -5.50
C ALA A 165 -5.97 23.30 -5.05
N ASP A 166 -5.36 23.36 -3.87
CA ASP A 166 -4.65 24.55 -3.38
C ASP A 166 -3.41 24.84 -4.23
N ARG A 167 -2.53 23.83 -4.44
CA ARG A 167 -1.33 23.95 -5.28
C ARG A 167 -1.62 24.43 -6.70
N HIS A 168 -2.74 24.01 -7.29
CA HIS A 168 -3.17 24.42 -8.64
C HIS A 168 -4.07 25.66 -8.67
N GLY A 169 -4.33 26.30 -7.52
CA GLY A 169 -5.09 27.55 -7.44
C GLY A 169 -6.57 27.43 -7.83
N VAL A 170 -7.18 26.24 -7.71
CA VAL A 170 -8.56 25.99 -8.14
C VAL A 170 -9.54 26.22 -6.99
N THR A 171 -9.75 27.49 -6.61
CA THR A 171 -10.41 27.91 -5.37
C THR A 171 -11.76 27.25 -5.10
N ALA A 172 -12.70 27.29 -6.06
CA ALA A 172 -14.04 26.70 -5.86
C ALA A 172 -13.99 25.18 -5.66
N THR A 173 -13.05 24.50 -6.33
CA THR A 173 -12.83 23.06 -6.18
C THR A 173 -12.18 22.74 -4.84
N HIS A 174 -11.24 23.57 -4.40
CA HIS A 174 -10.61 23.48 -3.10
C HIS A 174 -11.63 23.60 -1.96
N GLU A 175 -12.49 24.60 -1.97
CA GLU A 175 -13.58 24.78 -0.98
C GLU A 175 -14.54 23.58 -0.93
N PHE A 176 -14.88 23.02 -2.10
CA PHE A 176 -15.68 21.82 -2.20
C PHE A 176 -15.00 20.60 -1.56
N TYR A 177 -13.70 20.40 -1.78
CA TYR A 177 -12.96 19.30 -1.14
C TYR A 177 -12.82 19.49 0.37
N GLN A 178 -12.59 20.71 0.83
CA GLN A 178 -12.50 21.01 2.27
C GLN A 178 -13.82 20.72 3.00
N SER A 179 -14.94 21.20 2.46
CA SER A 179 -16.27 20.91 3.04
C SER A 179 -16.59 19.42 3.03
N THR A 180 -16.26 18.72 1.95
CA THR A 180 -16.45 17.26 1.86
C THR A 180 -15.57 16.50 2.85
N LEU A 181 -14.32 16.94 3.04
CA LEU A 181 -13.40 16.37 4.03
C LEU A 181 -13.91 16.57 5.45
N ALA A 182 -14.41 17.76 5.79
CA ALA A 182 -15.00 18.04 7.11
C ALA A 182 -16.17 17.09 7.41
N SER A 183 -17.10 16.94 6.47
CA SER A 183 -18.23 16.01 6.60
C SER A 183 -17.79 14.54 6.74
N ALA A 184 -16.78 14.11 5.98
CA ALA A 184 -16.23 12.76 6.07
C ALA A 184 -15.55 12.49 7.43
N LEU A 185 -14.85 13.48 7.98
CA LEU A 185 -14.21 13.40 9.30
C LEU A 185 -15.23 13.33 10.44
N GLU A 186 -16.33 14.08 10.36
CA GLU A 186 -17.43 14.02 11.32
C GLU A 186 -18.11 12.65 11.31
N SER A 187 -18.43 12.16 10.11
CA SER A 187 -19.05 10.83 9.93
C SER A 187 -18.16 9.70 10.45
N ALA A 188 -16.83 9.82 10.31
CA ALA A 188 -15.88 8.85 10.84
C ALA A 188 -15.85 8.81 12.38
N LYS A 189 -16.10 9.95 13.06
CA LYS A 189 -16.15 10.03 14.53
C LYS A 189 -17.40 9.38 15.10
N SER A 190 -18.56 9.57 14.46
CA SER A 190 -19.84 9.00 14.92
C SER A 190 -19.93 7.47 14.82
N HIS A 191 -19.06 6.82 14.04
CA HIS A 191 -18.99 5.36 13.94
C HIS A 191 -18.07 4.69 14.98
N HIS A 192 -17.44 5.47 15.87
CA HIS A 192 -16.57 4.97 16.95
C HIS A 192 -17.17 5.19 18.36
N THR A 193 -18.45 5.57 18.45
CA THR A 193 -19.27 5.67 19.66
C THR A 193 -20.40 4.66 19.62
#